data_AF-A0A7W2MG13-F1
#
_entry.id   AF-A0A7W2MG13-F1
#
_cell.length_a   1.000
_cell.length_b   1.000
_cell.length_c   1.000
_cell.angle_alpha   90.00
_cell.angle_beta   90.00
_cell.angle_gamma   90.00
#
_symmetry.space_group_name_H-M   'P 1'
#
loop_
_entity.id
_entity.type
_entity.pdbx_description
1 polymer ?
#
loop_
_entity_poly.entity_id
_entity_poly.type
_entity_poly.pdbx_seq_one_letter_code
_entity_poly.pdbx_strand_id
1 'polypeptide(L)'
;MNKYIKTALGCLLLILGLGQASAEVYGSEQVLATQQHSYNKQHILAFVDSDAVQQQLTVLGVNQADAKMRIANMTQDELASLNTQMNEMPAGGVVGTIVTVLVVIAVLDVLGITDVYPFIRPI
;
A
#
# COMPACT_ATOMS: atom_id res chain seq x y z
N MET A 1 -31.25 10.54 61.69
CA MET A 1 -30.43 11.43 60.84
C MET A 1 -29.46 10.67 59.92
N ASN A 2 -28.93 9.51 60.32
CA ASN A 2 -27.85 8.80 59.60
C ASN A 2 -28.26 8.14 58.27
N LYS A 3 -29.55 7.95 57.99
CA LYS A 3 -30.04 7.34 56.74
C LYS A 3 -29.88 8.28 55.53
N TYR A 4 -30.14 9.57 55.72
CA TYR A 4 -30.01 10.58 54.66
C TYR A 4 -28.55 10.92 54.33
N ILE A 5 -27.67 10.85 55.33
CA ILE A 5 -26.22 11.02 55.15
C ILE A 5 -25.62 9.88 54.32
N LYS A 6 -26.05 8.63 54.55
CA LYS A 6 -25.60 7.48 53.76
C LYS A 6 -26.09 7.55 52.31
N THR A 7 -27.32 8.01 52.08
CA THR A 7 -27.85 8.21 50.71
C THR A 7 -27.19 9.38 49.99
N ALA A 8 -26.87 10.47 50.69
CA ALA A 8 -26.15 11.60 50.11
C ALA A 8 -24.71 11.23 49.72
N LEU A 9 -24.01 10.45 50.56
CA LEU A 9 -22.65 10.00 50.29
C LEU A 9 -22.57 9.00 49.12
N GLY A 10 -23.57 8.12 48.99
CA GLY A 10 -23.67 7.20 47.84
C GLY A 10 -23.92 7.92 46.52
N CYS A 11 -24.72 8.99 46.54
CA CYS A 11 -25.00 9.80 45.35
C CYS A 11 -23.75 10.59 44.90
N LEU A 12 -22.94 11.08 45.85
CA LEU A 12 -21.69 11.78 45.55
C LEU A 12 -20.65 10.86 44.89
N LEU A 13 -20.55 9.60 45.32
CA LEU A 13 -19.64 8.61 44.73
C LEU A 13 -19.99 8.23 43.27
N LEU A 14 -21.26 8.28 42.89
CA LEU A 14 -21.72 8.02 41.52
C LEU A 14 -21.32 9.14 40.54
N ILE A 15 -21.28 10.39 41.02
CA ILE A 15 -20.95 11.56 40.18
C ILE A 15 -19.44 11.62 39.89
N LEU A 16 -18.61 11.19 40.84
CA LEU A 16 -17.15 11.13 40.66
C LEU A 16 -16.67 9.92 39.82
N GLY A 17 -17.52 8.91 39.60
CA GLY A 17 -17.20 7.71 38.79
C GLY A 17 -17.44 7.86 37.30
N LEU A 18 -17.97 8.99 36.84
CA LEU A 18 -18.13 9.28 35.41
C LEU A 18 -16.75 9.61 34.84
N GLY A 19 -16.06 8.56 34.38
CA GLY A 19 -14.77 8.66 33.70
C GLY A 19 -14.84 9.69 32.58
N GLN A 20 -13.78 10.48 32.46
CA GLN A 20 -13.62 11.43 31.37
C GLN A 20 -13.47 10.63 30.08
N ALA A 21 -14.55 10.54 29.31
CA ALA A 21 -14.49 10.03 27.95
C ALA A 21 -13.80 11.09 27.08
N SER A 22 -12.49 10.95 26.93
CA SER A 22 -11.73 11.71 25.94
C SER A 22 -12.19 11.27 24.55
N ALA A 23 -13.15 11.99 23.99
CA ALA A 23 -13.48 11.92 22.58
C ALA A 23 -12.39 12.68 21.82
N GLU A 24 -11.30 12.00 21.50
CA GLU A 24 -10.35 12.50 20.52
C GLU A 24 -11.07 12.56 19.17
N VAL A 25 -11.13 13.76 18.58
CA VAL A 25 -11.73 13.96 17.26
C VAL A 25 -10.80 13.29 16.27
N TYR A 26 -11.10 12.04 15.90
CA TYR A 26 -10.50 11.42 14.72
C TYR A 26 -10.99 12.22 13.51
N GLY A 27 -10.15 13.16 13.05
CA GLY A 27 -10.40 13.85 11.79
C GLY A 27 -10.54 12.82 10.69
N SER A 28 -11.49 13.03 9.77
CA SER A 28 -11.67 12.14 8.61
C SER A 28 -10.35 11.84 7.91
N GLU A 29 -9.41 12.79 7.90
CA GLU A 29 -8.07 12.64 7.35
C GLU A 29 -7.24 11.52 7.99
N GLN A 30 -7.38 11.30 9.29
CA GLN A 30 -6.65 10.25 10.01
C GLN A 30 -7.26 8.86 9.78
N VAL A 31 -8.57 8.81 9.56
CA VAL A 31 -9.27 7.60 9.10
C VAL A 31 -8.91 7.29 7.65
N LEU A 32 -8.87 8.30 6.77
CA LEU A 32 -8.47 8.17 5.37
C LEU A 32 -7.02 7.70 5.24
N ALA A 33 -6.09 8.26 6.04
CA ALA A 33 -4.72 7.80 6.09
C ALA A 33 -4.69 6.30 6.45
N THR A 34 -5.29 5.92 7.58
CA THR A 34 -5.33 4.52 8.04
C THR A 34 -5.95 3.56 7.00
N GLN A 35 -7.00 4.00 6.30
CA GLN A 35 -7.63 3.26 5.20
C GLN A 35 -6.66 3.08 4.01
N GLN A 36 -5.99 4.15 3.59
CA GLN A 36 -5.00 4.13 2.51
C GLN A 36 -3.85 3.18 2.82
N HIS A 37 -3.42 3.13 4.08
CA HIS A 37 -2.36 2.23 4.51
C HIS A 37 -2.77 0.75 4.46
N SER A 38 -4.01 0.46 4.89
CA SER A 38 -4.56 -0.89 4.78
C SER A 38 -4.68 -1.31 3.31
N TYR A 39 -5.14 -0.40 2.44
CA TYR A 39 -5.23 -0.62 0.99
C TYR A 39 -3.86 -0.87 0.35
N ASN A 40 -2.87 -0.02 0.63
CA ASN A 40 -1.50 -0.18 0.10
C ASN A 40 -0.87 -1.51 0.54
N LYS A 41 -1.06 -1.91 1.80
CA LYS A 41 -0.58 -3.20 2.31
C LYS A 41 -1.23 -4.37 1.59
N GLN A 42 -2.54 -4.31 1.37
CA GLN A 42 -3.30 -5.36 0.69
C GLN A 42 -2.91 -5.46 -0.80
N HIS A 43 -2.67 -4.32 -1.45
CA HIS A 43 -2.16 -4.27 -2.82
C HIS A 43 -0.78 -4.90 -2.96
N ILE A 44 0.16 -4.60 -2.05
CA ILE A 44 1.51 -5.18 -2.07
C ILE A 44 1.46 -6.69 -1.79
N LEU A 45 0.61 -7.14 -0.87
CA LEU A 45 0.41 -8.58 -0.62
C LEU A 45 -0.14 -9.30 -1.86
N ALA A 46 -1.12 -8.72 -2.55
CA ALA A 46 -1.64 -9.27 -3.80
C ALA A 46 -0.59 -9.29 -4.91
N PHE A 47 0.30 -8.29 -4.97
CA PHE A 47 1.40 -8.27 -5.93
C PHE A 47 2.44 -9.36 -5.64
N VAL A 48 2.79 -9.59 -4.37
CA VAL A 48 3.70 -10.69 -3.97
C VAL A 48 3.10 -12.07 -4.25
N ASP A 49 1.78 -12.18 -4.31
CA ASP A 49 1.08 -13.40 -4.72
C ASP A 49 1.09 -13.65 -6.23
N SER A 50 1.50 -12.68 -7.06
CA SER A 50 1.65 -12.88 -8.50
C SER A 50 2.70 -13.95 -8.82
N ASP A 51 2.38 -14.87 -9.75
CA ASP A 51 3.28 -15.94 -10.20
C ASP A 51 4.65 -15.42 -10.65
N ALA A 52 4.68 -14.26 -11.31
CA ALA A 52 5.92 -13.62 -11.74
C ALA A 52 6.82 -13.24 -10.56
N VAL A 53 6.24 -12.76 -9.46
CA VAL A 53 6.97 -12.39 -8.24
C VAL A 53 7.39 -13.63 -7.47
N GLN A 54 6.53 -14.65 -7.38
CA GLN A 54 6.87 -15.92 -6.74
C GLN A 54 8.05 -16.61 -7.43
N GLN A 55 8.06 -16.63 -8.76
CA GLN A 55 9.15 -17.20 -9.55
C GLN A 55 10.46 -16.42 -9.31
N GLN A 56 10.40 -15.10 -9.27
CA GLN A 56 11.57 -14.26 -8.98
C GLN A 56 12.08 -14.47 -7.54
N LEU A 57 11.19 -14.54 -6.54
CA LEU A 57 11.55 -14.83 -5.16
C LEU A 57 12.22 -16.21 -5.02
N THR A 58 11.72 -17.20 -5.77
CA THR A 58 12.30 -18.56 -5.82
C THR A 58 13.70 -18.53 -6.42
N VAL A 59 13.91 -17.80 -7.52
CA VAL A 59 15.24 -17.61 -8.14
C VAL A 59 16.22 -16.96 -7.17
N LEU A 60 15.74 -16.04 -6.34
CA LEU A 60 16.53 -15.36 -5.31
C LEU A 60 16.72 -16.21 -4.03
N GLY A 61 16.13 -17.41 -3.95
CA GLY A 61 16.20 -18.29 -2.78
C GLY A 61 15.39 -17.81 -1.57
N VAL A 62 14.43 -16.91 -1.76
CA VAL A 62 13.60 -16.33 -0.69
C VAL A 62 12.27 -17.08 -0.61
N ASN A 63 11.92 -17.56 0.58
CA ASN A 63 10.62 -18.18 0.82
C ASN A 63 9.50 -17.12 0.80
N GLN A 64 8.41 -17.40 0.10
CA GLN A 64 7.24 -16.52 0.01
C GLN A 64 6.65 -16.20 1.39
N ALA A 65 6.62 -17.18 2.30
CA ALA A 65 6.09 -16.98 3.66
C ALA A 65 6.90 -15.93 4.44
N ASP A 66 8.23 -15.96 4.29
CA ASP A 66 9.13 -15.01 4.93
C ASP A 66 8.99 -13.61 4.33
N ALA A 67 8.83 -13.51 3.01
CA ALA A 67 8.58 -12.24 2.33
C ALA A 67 7.27 -11.59 2.81
N LYS A 68 6.19 -12.37 2.91
CA LYS A 68 4.89 -11.90 3.44
C LYS A 68 4.99 -11.45 4.89
N MET A 69 5.72 -12.18 5.72
CA MET A 69 5.92 -11.82 7.12
C MET A 69 6.68 -10.50 7.27
N ARG A 70 7.69 -10.25 6.43
CA ARG A 70 8.41 -8.97 6.42
C ARG A 70 7.49 -7.81 6.05
N ILE A 71 6.69 -7.95 4.99
CA ILE A 71 5.71 -6.93 4.56
C ILE A 71 4.63 -6.74 5.62
N ALA A 72 4.22 -7.81 6.31
CA ALA A 72 3.26 -7.72 7.40
C ALA A 72 3.78 -6.91 8.60
N ASN A 73 5.09 -6.97 8.85
CA ASN A 73 5.76 -6.28 9.94
C ASN A 73 6.29 -4.88 9.56
N MET A 74 6.25 -4.49 8.29
CA MET A 74 6.67 -3.16 7.84
C MET A 74 5.78 -2.06 8.41
N THR A 75 6.42 -0.96 8.76
CA THR A 75 5.76 0.27 9.18
C THR A 75 5.17 1.01 7.98
N GLN A 76 4.37 2.02 8.30
CA GLN A 76 3.65 2.85 7.35
C GLN A 76 4.56 3.54 6.33
N ASP A 77 5.65 4.12 6.82
CA ASP A 77 6.62 4.86 6.01
C ASP A 77 7.46 3.92 5.13
N GLU A 78 7.80 2.74 5.65
CA GLU A 78 8.53 1.71 4.91
C GLU A 78 7.70 1.16 3.74
N LEU A 79 6.40 0.90 3.97
CA LEU A 79 5.48 0.46 2.92
C LEU A 79 5.28 1.54 1.85
N ALA A 80 5.19 2.81 2.24
CA ALA A 80 5.07 3.92 1.31
C ALA A 80 6.33 4.07 0.45
N SER A 81 7.53 4.00 1.06
CA SER A 81 8.80 4.04 0.34
C SER A 81 8.97 2.86 -0.62
N LEU A 82 8.57 1.66 -0.19
CA LEU A 82 8.57 0.47 -1.04
C LEU A 82 7.63 0.62 -2.23
N ASN A 83 6.42 1.16 -2.02
CA ASN A 83 5.47 1.40 -3.12
C ASN A 83 6.03 2.38 -4.15
N THR A 84 6.66 3.47 -3.69
CA THR A 84 7.34 4.42 -4.58
C THR A 84 8.45 3.76 -5.39
N GLN A 85 9.33 2.99 -4.74
CA GLN A 85 10.38 2.24 -5.44
C GLN A 85 9.81 1.23 -6.44
N MET A 86 8.73 0.54 -6.11
CA MET A 86 8.06 -0.38 -7.04
C MET A 86 7.47 0.32 -8.27
N ASN A 87 6.97 1.55 -8.11
CA ASN A 87 6.48 2.36 -9.23
C ASN A 87 7.61 2.94 -10.08
N GLU A 88 8.78 3.22 -9.49
CA GLU A 88 9.94 3.75 -10.21
C GLU A 88 10.76 2.65 -10.90
N MET A 89 10.67 1.40 -10.42
CA MET A 89 11.25 0.27 -11.13
C MET A 89 10.54 0.13 -12.49
N PRO A 90 11.30 0.01 -13.60
CA PRO A 90 10.71 -0.35 -14.89
C PRO A 90 9.85 -1.59 -14.66
N ALA A 91 8.60 -1.59 -15.15
CA ALA A 91 7.69 -2.72 -15.02
C ALA A 91 8.31 -3.95 -15.71
N GLY A 92 9.20 -4.64 -14.99
CA GLY A 92 10.23 -5.54 -15.52
C GLY A 92 9.71 -6.94 -15.82
N GLY A 93 8.48 -7.03 -16.31
CA GLY A 93 7.89 -8.24 -16.83
C GLY A 93 7.95 -8.29 -18.35
N VAL A 94 7.56 -9.43 -18.90
CA VAL A 94 7.43 -9.66 -20.36
C VAL A 94 6.64 -8.54 -21.03
N VAL A 95 5.58 -8.03 -20.39
CA VAL A 95 4.78 -6.91 -20.90
C VAL A 95 5.59 -5.63 -21.06
N GLY A 96 6.37 -5.24 -20.05
CA GLY A 96 7.21 -4.04 -20.13
C GLY A 96 8.27 -4.15 -21.20
N THR A 97 8.94 -5.31 -21.32
CA THR A 97 9.91 -5.57 -22.37
C THR A 97 9.30 -5.48 -23.76
N ILE A 98 8.12 -6.07 -23.98
CA ILE A 98 7.39 -5.99 -25.26
C ILE A 98 7.07 -4.53 -25.58
N VAL A 99 6.52 -3.78 -24.63
CA VAL A 99 6.18 -2.36 -24.84
C VAL A 99 7.42 -1.54 -25.17
N THR A 100 8.53 -1.73 -24.45
CA THR A 100 9.80 -1.04 -24.74
C THR A 100 10.29 -1.35 -26.15
N VAL A 101 10.28 -2.62 -26.56
CA VAL A 101 10.68 -3.00 -27.92
C VAL A 101 9.77 -2.35 -28.97
N LEU A 102 8.45 -2.33 -28.75
CA LEU A 102 7.51 -1.66 -29.65
C LEU A 102 7.79 -0.16 -29.78
N VAL A 103 8.12 0.51 -28.67
CA VAL A 103 8.47 1.95 -28.65
C VAL A 103 9.78 2.20 -29.40
N VAL A 104 10.82 1.39 -29.16
CA VAL A 104 12.09 1.52 -29.87
C VAL A 104 11.89 1.35 -31.37
N ILE A 105 11.15 0.33 -31.80
CA ILE A 105 10.84 0.11 -33.21
C ILE A 105 10.04 1.28 -33.78
N ALA A 106 9.07 1.84 -33.04
CA ALA A 106 8.29 2.97 -33.50
C ALA A 106 9.16 4.22 -33.72
N VAL A 107 10.15 4.47 -32.87
CA VAL A 107 11.11 5.57 -33.05
C VAL A 107 12.00 5.33 -34.28
N LEU A 108 12.48 4.10 -34.48
CA LEU A 108 13.27 3.74 -35.66
C LEU A 108 12.47 3.89 -36.97
N ASP A 109 11.17 3.67 -36.92
CA ASP A 109 10.24 3.84 -38.05
C ASP A 109 10.06 5.31 -38.42
N VAL A 110 9.84 6.18 -37.43
CA VAL A 110 9.78 7.65 -37.65
C VAL A 110 11.06 8.18 -38.28
N LEU A 111 12.22 7.63 -37.91
CA LEU A 111 13.52 7.99 -38.48
C LEU A 111 13.79 7.40 -39.87
N GLY A 112 12.89 6.55 -40.39
CA GLY A 112 13.05 5.89 -41.69
C GLY A 112 14.12 4.80 -41.73
N ILE A 113 14.56 4.29 -40.57
CA ILE A 113 15.55 3.20 -40.48
C ILE A 113 14.86 1.84 -40.68
N THR A 114 13.61 1.72 -40.23
CA THR A 114 12.76 0.52 -40.36
C THR A 114 11.38 0.89 -40.92
N ASP A 115 10.66 -0.07 -41.50
CA ASP A 115 9.27 0.09 -41.95
C ASP A 115 8.44 -1.09 -41.38
N VAL A 116 8.05 -0.97 -40.11
CA VAL A 116 7.34 -2.03 -39.36
C VAL A 116 5.88 -1.62 -39.12
N TYR A 117 5.61 -0.34 -38.97
CA TYR A 117 4.31 0.25 -38.74
C TYR A 117 3.84 1.03 -39.96
N PRO A 118 2.96 0.46 -40.82
CA PRO A 118 2.56 1.05 -42.09
C PRO A 118 1.74 2.35 -41.97
N PHE A 119 1.37 2.73 -40.75
CA PHE A 119 0.65 3.97 -40.45
C PHE A 119 1.59 5.11 -40.01
N ILE A 120 2.87 4.81 -39.70
CA ILE A 120 3.88 5.82 -39.41
C ILE A 120 4.43 6.31 -40.75
N ARG A 121 4.44 7.62 -40.93
CA ARG A 121 5.12 8.24 -42.07
C ARG A 121 6.47 8.75 -41.58
N PRO A 122 7.59 8.27 -42.15
CA PRO A 122 8.91 8.75 -41.77
C PRO A 122 9.03 10.25 -42.06
N ILE A 123 9.80 10.95 -41.22
CA ILE A 123 10.09 12.39 -41.37
C ILE A 123 11.27 12.66 -42.30
#